data_AF-A0A2W4SA66-F1
#
_entry.id   AF-A0A2W4SA66-F1
#
_cell.length_a   1.000
_cell.length_b   1.000
_cell.length_c   1.000
_cell.angle_alpha   90.00
_cell.angle_beta   90.00
_cell.angle_gamma   90.00
#
_symmetry.space_group_name_H-M   'P 1'
#
loop_
_entity.id
_entity.type
_entity.pdbx_description
1 polymer ?
#
loop_
_entity_poly.entity_id
_entity_poly.type
_entity_poly.pdbx_seq_one_letter_code
_entity_poly.pdbx_strand_id
1 'polypeptide(L)'
;MLRRGRASKVAYRPIRIAAVLAIFGAIALLTRAASRFVDRVMAPAPITMPPPAVALADGARITLGTGRPVADIGAPLTWTAEGRVLPDLDGGPGLFHEWPGVVVLAQFRGDAVRIAFDDPENRFRLIVDGRAVAEITRPGKAVAMLEGLGDRIHSLRLERLSEAGSPRRIVGLGVPPPGSPLPPPPLSGRRIDYYGDSDTVGYGNTRASRHCNGDDVFLSTDTSQAYPARLARRYDAEAAVMARSGIGLIRSFSGAPADQTMLVVHNRVLPSRAAPLSPPNPAAWLIIVEVGANDFVEPLRPTDAWQDEEALSKAFEQALGGFLHRLSNNNPGTPILILAVPDAGSGPRPELARVASSLQSGGAPVSLVPVSGLDHRGCHWHPSMSDHARIEAAAAATIDRLRASGTLMG
;
A
#
# COMPACT_ATOMS: atom_id res chain seq x y z
N MET A 1 -54.75 -72.71 -22.36
CA MET A 1 -54.85 -71.83 -21.16
C MET A 1 -53.46 -71.32 -20.84
N LEU A 2 -53.06 -70.16 -21.38
CA LEU A 2 -51.76 -69.52 -21.11
C LEU A 2 -51.93 -68.01 -21.36
N ARG A 3 -51.91 -67.21 -20.29
CA ARG A 3 -51.86 -65.74 -20.33
C ARG A 3 -50.62 -65.28 -19.55
N ARG A 4 -49.62 -64.77 -20.26
CA ARG A 4 -48.51 -63.97 -19.69
C ARG A 4 -48.84 -62.49 -19.89
N GLY A 5 -48.76 -61.71 -18.81
CA GLY A 5 -48.97 -60.25 -18.81
C GLY A 5 -47.82 -59.51 -19.51
N ARG A 6 -48.17 -58.42 -20.21
CA ARG A 6 -47.25 -57.51 -20.90
C ARG A 6 -47.06 -56.27 -20.04
N ALA A 7 -45.82 -55.99 -19.62
CA ALA A 7 -45.44 -54.74 -18.98
C ALA A 7 -45.11 -53.69 -20.07
N SER A 8 -45.75 -52.53 -19.99
CA SER A 8 -45.50 -51.37 -20.86
C SER A 8 -44.31 -50.57 -20.32
N LYS A 9 -43.19 -50.51 -21.07
CA LYS A 9 -42.07 -49.61 -20.77
C LYS A 9 -42.40 -48.21 -21.30
N VAL A 10 -42.48 -47.21 -20.41
CA VAL A 10 -42.44 -45.79 -20.78
C VAL A 10 -40.98 -45.40 -20.97
N ALA A 11 -40.61 -44.99 -22.18
CA ALA A 11 -39.27 -44.54 -22.51
C ALA A 11 -39.07 -43.07 -22.09
N TYR A 12 -38.30 -42.83 -21.04
CA TYR A 12 -37.77 -41.50 -20.74
C TYR A 12 -36.70 -41.14 -21.79
N ARG A 13 -36.94 -40.10 -22.60
CA ARG A 13 -35.89 -39.52 -23.46
C ARG A 13 -34.96 -38.68 -22.58
N PRO A 14 -33.63 -38.92 -22.58
CA PRO A 14 -32.71 -38.07 -21.84
C PRO A 14 -32.65 -36.69 -22.53
N ILE A 15 -32.98 -35.64 -21.79
CA ILE A 15 -32.65 -34.27 -22.19
C ILE A 15 -31.12 -34.21 -22.25
N ARG A 16 -30.57 -33.90 -23.43
CA ARG A 16 -29.13 -33.81 -23.66
C ARG A 16 -28.54 -32.73 -22.75
N ILE A 17 -27.83 -33.14 -21.68
CA ILE A 17 -27.10 -32.28 -20.72
C ILE A 17 -26.21 -31.24 -21.44
N ALA A 18 -25.70 -31.58 -22.63
CA ALA A 18 -24.94 -30.68 -23.49
C ALA A 18 -25.70 -29.40 -23.91
N ALA A 19 -27.02 -29.47 -24.11
CA ALA A 19 -27.82 -28.29 -24.49
C ALA A 19 -28.00 -27.31 -23.33
N VAL A 20 -28.11 -27.82 -22.09
CA VAL A 20 -28.22 -26.99 -20.88
C VAL A 20 -26.88 -26.32 -20.57
N LEU A 21 -25.76 -27.03 -20.67
CA LEU A 21 -24.42 -26.47 -20.50
C LEU A 21 -24.07 -25.41 -21.57
N ALA A 22 -24.50 -25.61 -22.81
CA ALA A 22 -24.33 -24.62 -23.87
C ALA A 22 -25.13 -23.32 -23.60
N ILE A 23 -26.33 -23.42 -23.05
CA ILE A 23 -27.16 -22.27 -22.67
C ILE A 23 -26.54 -21.51 -21.49
N PHE A 24 -26.06 -22.20 -20.45
CA PHE A 24 -25.36 -21.54 -19.34
C PHE A 24 -24.02 -20.93 -19.77
N GLY A 25 -23.28 -21.58 -20.67
CA GLY A 25 -22.06 -21.03 -21.26
C GLY A 25 -22.32 -19.78 -22.11
N ALA A 26 -23.41 -19.76 -22.89
CA ALA A 26 -23.82 -18.60 -23.68
C ALA A 26 -24.32 -17.44 -22.79
N ILE A 27 -25.06 -17.72 -21.71
CA ILE A 27 -25.49 -16.70 -20.73
C ILE A 27 -24.28 -16.15 -19.96
N ALA A 28 -23.31 -16.98 -19.60
CA ALA A 28 -22.05 -16.54 -18.97
C ALA A 28 -21.17 -15.70 -19.92
N LEU A 29 -21.14 -16.03 -21.21
CA LEU A 29 -20.47 -15.21 -22.22
C LEU A 29 -21.19 -13.89 -22.46
N LEU A 30 -22.53 -13.89 -22.51
CA LEU A 30 -23.34 -12.68 -22.69
C LEU A 30 -23.25 -11.76 -21.47
N THR A 31 -23.21 -12.29 -20.25
CA THR A 31 -23.01 -11.50 -19.03
C THR A 31 -21.58 -10.93 -18.93
N ARG A 32 -20.55 -11.70 -19.30
CA ARG A 32 -19.17 -11.17 -19.42
C ARG A 32 -19.05 -10.12 -20.52
N ALA A 33 -19.64 -10.33 -21.69
CA ALA A 33 -19.63 -9.37 -22.80
C ALA A 33 -20.41 -8.10 -22.46
N ALA A 34 -21.56 -8.22 -21.79
CA ALA A 34 -22.33 -7.08 -21.31
C ALA A 34 -21.60 -6.33 -20.19
N SER A 35 -20.95 -7.01 -19.25
CA SER A 35 -20.12 -6.34 -18.23
C SER A 35 -18.93 -5.60 -18.84
N ARG A 36 -18.25 -6.21 -19.82
CA ARG A 36 -17.17 -5.57 -20.58
C ARG A 36 -17.66 -4.41 -21.43
N PHE A 37 -18.89 -4.46 -21.94
CA PHE A 37 -19.50 -3.36 -22.69
C PHE A 37 -19.89 -2.21 -21.75
N VAL A 38 -20.55 -2.48 -20.63
CA VAL A 38 -20.91 -1.46 -19.63
C VAL A 38 -19.65 -0.82 -19.03
N ASP A 39 -18.64 -1.60 -18.64
CA ASP A 39 -17.40 -1.07 -18.06
C ASP A 39 -16.55 -0.29 -19.08
N ARG A 40 -16.73 -0.53 -20.39
CA ARG A 40 -16.01 0.16 -21.47
C ARG A 40 -16.75 1.41 -21.98
N VAL A 41 -18.09 1.40 -21.95
CA VAL A 41 -18.93 2.54 -22.35
C VAL A 41 -19.10 3.54 -21.20
N MET A 42 -18.92 3.12 -19.94
CA MET A 42 -19.02 3.99 -18.76
C MET A 42 -17.68 4.26 -18.05
N ALA A 43 -16.54 3.94 -18.68
CA ALA A 43 -15.24 4.27 -18.09
C ALA A 43 -15.12 5.79 -17.90
N PRO A 44 -14.85 6.29 -16.68
CA PRO A 44 -14.66 7.72 -16.47
C PRO A 44 -13.49 8.21 -17.32
N ALA A 45 -13.60 9.46 -17.80
CA ALA A 45 -12.55 10.10 -18.58
C ALA A 45 -11.18 10.03 -17.88
N PRO A 46 -10.07 10.01 -18.63
CA PRO A 46 -8.74 10.10 -18.03
C PRO A 46 -8.64 11.31 -17.09
N ILE A 47 -7.92 11.18 -15.99
CA ILE A 47 -7.67 12.33 -15.11
C ILE A 47 -6.69 13.26 -15.85
N THR A 48 -7.00 14.55 -15.88
CA THR A 48 -6.08 15.55 -16.41
C THR A 48 -4.97 15.78 -15.39
N MET A 49 -3.71 15.76 -15.85
CA MET A 49 -2.57 16.08 -15.01
C MET A 49 -2.75 17.47 -14.37
N PRO A 50 -2.73 17.58 -13.04
CA PRO A 50 -2.88 18.87 -12.37
C PRO A 50 -1.62 19.71 -12.56
N PRO A 51 -1.70 21.03 -12.29
CA PRO A 51 -0.51 21.85 -12.08
C PRO A 51 0.41 21.25 -11.01
N PRO A 52 1.73 21.51 -11.05
CA PRO A 52 2.68 20.95 -10.08
C PRO A 52 2.41 21.32 -8.62
N ALA A 53 1.67 22.40 -8.35
CA ALA A 53 1.22 22.77 -7.02
C ALA A 53 -0.21 23.31 -7.10
N VAL A 54 -1.08 22.82 -6.22
CA VAL A 54 -2.49 23.20 -6.15
C VAL A 54 -2.83 23.52 -4.70
N ALA A 55 -3.37 24.72 -4.44
CA ALA A 55 -3.92 25.08 -3.13
C ALA A 55 -5.28 24.41 -2.92
N LEU A 56 -5.52 23.90 -1.71
CA LEU A 56 -6.75 23.19 -1.34
C LEU A 56 -7.64 23.98 -0.36
N ALA A 57 -7.13 25.07 0.22
CA ALA A 57 -7.82 25.87 1.21
C ALA A 57 -7.82 27.36 0.83
N ASP A 58 -8.94 28.04 1.09
CA ASP A 58 -9.06 29.49 0.87
C ASP A 58 -8.06 30.27 1.74
N GLY A 59 -7.40 31.26 1.14
CA GLY A 59 -6.43 32.14 1.81
C GLY A 59 -4.98 31.63 1.81
N ALA A 60 -4.76 30.32 1.63
CA ALA A 60 -3.43 29.76 1.46
C ALA A 60 -2.95 29.96 0.01
N ARG A 61 -1.73 30.47 -0.16
CA ARG A 61 -1.10 30.60 -1.49
C ARG A 61 0.09 29.66 -1.57
N ILE A 62 0.06 28.75 -2.54
CA ILE A 62 1.22 27.89 -2.85
C ILE A 62 1.82 28.32 -4.19
N THR A 63 3.15 28.46 -4.20
CA THR A 63 3.93 28.69 -5.41
C THR A 63 5.05 27.67 -5.49
N LEU A 64 5.44 27.30 -6.72
CA LEU A 64 6.56 26.40 -6.97
C LEU A 64 7.61 27.15 -7.80
N GLY A 65 8.73 27.48 -7.17
CA GLY A 65 9.85 28.16 -7.82
C GLY A 65 10.90 27.18 -8.33
N THR A 66 11.21 27.24 -9.62
CA THR A 66 12.33 26.50 -10.24
C THR A 66 13.57 27.40 -10.33
N GLY A 67 14.78 26.86 -10.19
CA GLY A 67 16.03 27.59 -10.49
C GLY A 67 16.63 28.47 -9.39
N ARG A 68 16.03 28.60 -8.19
CA ARG A 68 16.78 29.07 -7.00
C ARG A 68 17.76 27.97 -6.58
N PRO A 69 18.92 28.30 -5.98
CA PRO A 69 19.64 27.26 -5.24
C PRO A 69 18.65 26.67 -4.25
N VAL A 70 18.49 25.35 -4.31
CA VAL A 70 17.58 24.55 -3.49
C VAL A 70 17.79 24.78 -1.97
N ALA A 71 18.84 25.53 -1.61
CA ALA A 71 19.22 25.97 -0.28
C ALA A 71 18.47 27.19 0.31
N ASP A 72 17.73 28.01 -0.46
CA ASP A 72 16.99 29.16 0.12
C ASP A 72 15.64 28.76 0.76
N ILE A 73 15.73 27.91 1.79
CA ILE A 73 14.58 27.48 2.60
C ILE A 73 14.33 28.39 3.82
N GLY A 74 15.17 29.41 4.05
CA GLY A 74 15.16 30.19 5.29
C GLY A 74 15.82 29.45 6.45
N ALA A 75 15.32 29.61 7.67
CA ALA A 75 15.82 28.88 8.83
C ALA A 75 15.38 27.40 8.74
N PRO A 76 16.30 26.42 8.73
CA PRO A 76 15.94 25.01 8.60
C PRO A 76 15.05 24.53 9.76
N LEU A 77 13.99 23.79 9.43
CA LEU A 77 13.18 23.10 10.42
C LEU A 77 13.84 21.79 10.82
N THR A 78 13.76 21.44 12.09
CA THR A 78 13.96 20.06 12.54
C THR A 78 12.69 19.25 12.28
N TRP A 79 12.86 17.97 12.01
CA TRP A 79 11.76 17.09 11.63
C TRP A 79 11.86 15.70 12.26
N THR A 80 10.71 15.06 12.41
CA THR A 80 10.56 13.61 12.64
C THR A 80 9.84 13.00 11.43
N ALA A 81 9.91 11.69 11.25
CA ALA A 81 9.25 11.02 10.14
C ALA A 81 8.59 9.70 10.54
N GLU A 82 7.44 9.43 9.94
CA GLU A 82 6.80 8.11 9.95
C GLU A 82 7.26 7.34 8.70
N GLY A 83 7.51 6.04 8.88
CA GLY A 83 8.09 5.20 7.84
C GLY A 83 9.61 5.30 7.74
N ARG A 84 10.17 4.63 6.74
CA ARG A 84 11.62 4.52 6.56
C ARG A 84 12.13 5.65 5.67
N VAL A 85 12.99 6.48 6.24
CA VAL A 85 13.73 7.54 5.56
C VAL A 85 15.21 7.43 5.87
N LEU A 86 16.04 7.92 4.96
CA LEU A 86 17.48 8.04 5.17
C LEU A 86 17.81 9.54 5.30
N PRO A 87 18.17 10.04 6.50
CA PRO A 87 18.68 11.40 6.65
C PRO A 87 19.84 11.66 5.69
N ASP A 88 20.01 12.91 5.25
CA ASP A 88 21.10 13.26 4.35
C ASP A 88 22.46 12.97 4.99
N LEU A 89 23.29 12.17 4.31
CA LEU A 89 24.52 11.60 4.88
C LEU A 89 25.60 12.66 5.15
N ASP A 90 25.53 13.78 4.45
CA ASP A 90 26.44 14.92 4.63
C ASP A 90 25.99 15.85 5.78
N GLY A 91 24.97 15.47 6.56
CA GLY A 91 24.43 16.26 7.66
C GLY A 91 23.52 17.40 7.22
N GLY A 92 23.06 17.39 5.97
CA GLY A 92 22.10 18.35 5.45
C GLY A 92 20.70 18.22 6.11
N PRO A 93 19.85 19.25 6.01
CA PRO A 93 18.53 19.28 6.67
C PRO A 93 17.48 18.38 6.01
N GLY A 94 17.87 17.62 4.98
CA GLY A 94 16.97 16.82 4.14
C GLY A 94 16.98 15.33 4.44
N LEU A 95 16.24 14.59 3.62
CA LEU A 95 16.14 13.15 3.67
C LEU A 95 15.92 12.53 2.28
N PHE A 96 16.37 11.30 2.13
CA PHE A 96 15.98 10.40 1.05
C PHE A 96 14.82 9.51 1.49
N HIS A 97 13.92 9.23 0.56
CA HIS A 97 12.76 8.37 0.74
C HIS A 97 12.50 7.56 -0.52
N GLU A 98 11.90 6.38 -0.38
CA GLU A 98 11.60 5.51 -1.53
C GLU A 98 10.35 4.66 -1.29
N TRP A 99 10.22 4.04 -0.11
CA TRP A 99 8.98 3.42 0.33
C TRP A 99 7.80 4.41 0.27
N PRO A 100 6.57 3.94 -0.03
CA PRO A 100 5.38 4.78 -0.06
C PRO A 100 4.95 5.18 1.36
N GLY A 101 4.04 6.15 1.45
CA GLY A 101 3.41 6.52 2.72
C GLY A 101 4.32 7.19 3.76
N VAL A 102 5.53 7.61 3.37
CA VAL A 102 6.40 8.42 4.24
C VAL A 102 5.70 9.72 4.62
N VAL A 103 5.81 10.07 5.90
CA VAL A 103 5.26 11.31 6.47
C VAL A 103 6.40 12.06 7.13
N VAL A 104 6.53 13.35 6.85
CA VAL A 104 7.48 14.24 7.54
C VAL A 104 6.71 15.22 8.41
N LEU A 105 7.10 15.32 9.67
CA LEU A 105 6.47 16.17 10.69
C LEU A 105 7.44 17.26 11.14
N ALA A 106 6.98 18.51 11.20
CA ALA A 106 7.76 19.64 11.69
C ALA A 106 6.85 20.67 12.39
N GLN A 107 7.46 21.59 13.13
CA GLN A 107 6.76 22.76 13.70
C GLN A 107 7.56 24.04 13.46
N PHE A 108 6.85 25.15 13.34
CA PHE A 108 7.46 26.46 13.17
C PHE A 108 6.54 27.56 13.68
N ARG A 109 7.10 28.75 13.91
CA ARG A 109 6.34 29.99 14.07
C ARG A 109 6.54 30.88 12.85
N GLY A 110 5.47 31.40 12.26
CA GLY A 110 5.52 32.38 11.18
C GLY A 110 4.40 32.20 10.15
N ASP A 111 4.31 33.12 9.19
CA ASP A 111 3.24 33.18 8.18
C ASP A 111 3.46 32.25 6.96
N ALA A 112 4.65 31.67 6.83
CA ALA A 112 5.04 30.91 5.64
C ALA A 112 5.99 29.74 5.93
N VAL A 113 6.01 28.76 5.04
CA VAL A 113 6.95 27.64 5.05
C VAL A 113 7.44 27.33 3.64
N ARG A 114 8.71 26.91 3.53
CA ARG A 114 9.34 26.48 2.29
C ARG A 114 9.74 25.02 2.38
N ILE A 115 9.50 24.28 1.30
CA ILE A 115 9.90 22.88 1.16
C ILE A 115 10.68 22.75 -0.15
N ALA A 116 11.94 22.33 -0.03
CA ALA A 116 12.82 22.13 -1.16
C ALA A 116 12.84 20.66 -1.57
N PHE A 117 12.68 20.40 -2.86
CA PHE A 117 12.59 19.04 -3.43
C PHE A 117 13.71 18.78 -4.44
N ASP A 118 14.08 17.50 -4.54
CA ASP A 118 14.67 16.87 -5.73
C ASP A 118 13.88 15.57 -5.98
N ASP A 119 12.62 15.75 -6.40
CA ASP A 119 11.66 14.67 -6.58
C ASP A 119 10.76 14.92 -7.81
N PRO A 120 11.14 14.42 -8.99
CA PRO A 120 10.32 14.53 -10.20
C PRO A 120 9.24 13.43 -10.32
N GLU A 121 9.13 12.52 -9.37
CA GLU A 121 8.25 11.34 -9.49
C GLU A 121 7.00 11.45 -8.62
N ASN A 122 7.10 11.98 -7.40
CA ASN A 122 6.06 11.78 -6.39
C ASN A 122 5.02 12.89 -6.29
N ARG A 123 3.91 12.53 -5.64
CA ARG A 123 2.87 13.42 -5.14
C ARG A 123 2.94 13.53 -3.64
N PHE A 124 2.66 14.73 -3.15
CA PHE A 124 2.65 15.05 -1.74
C PHE A 124 1.40 15.83 -1.37
N ARG A 125 0.87 15.58 -0.17
CA ARG A 125 -0.14 16.41 0.48
C ARG A 125 0.50 17.19 1.61
N LEU A 126 0.28 18.50 1.61
CA LEU A 126 0.70 19.39 2.66
C LEU A 126 -0.47 19.66 3.59
N ILE A 127 -0.28 19.33 4.87
CA ILE A 127 -1.24 19.53 5.94
C ILE A 127 -0.64 20.52 6.94
N VAL A 128 -1.38 21.57 7.24
CA VAL A 128 -1.02 22.56 8.26
C VAL A 128 -2.14 22.64 9.28
N ASP A 129 -1.81 22.49 10.57
CA ASP A 129 -2.76 22.53 11.68
C ASP A 129 -3.95 21.57 11.49
N GLY A 130 -3.65 20.36 11.04
CA GLY A 130 -4.63 19.29 10.80
C GLY A 130 -5.50 19.47 9.56
N ARG A 131 -5.24 20.48 8.72
CA ARG A 131 -6.00 20.75 7.49
C ARG A 131 -5.12 20.57 6.25
N ALA A 132 -5.59 19.82 5.26
CA ALA A 132 -4.93 19.75 3.96
C ALA A 132 -5.03 21.11 3.25
N VAL A 133 -3.89 21.71 2.96
CA VAL A 133 -3.79 23.07 2.39
C VAL A 133 -3.23 23.10 0.98
N ALA A 134 -2.49 22.07 0.57
CA ALA A 134 -2.00 21.95 -0.79
C ALA A 134 -1.69 20.51 -1.19
N GLU A 135 -1.67 20.25 -2.50
CA GLU A 135 -1.03 19.09 -3.11
C GLU A 135 0.07 19.53 -4.08
N ILE A 136 1.19 18.80 -4.06
CA ILE A 136 2.37 19.06 -4.88
C ILE A 136 2.64 17.80 -5.71
N THR A 137 2.71 17.93 -7.03
CA THR A 137 2.85 16.82 -7.98
C THR A 137 4.11 16.98 -8.81
N ARG A 138 5.00 15.99 -8.75
CA ARG A 138 6.28 15.94 -9.49
C ARG A 138 7.07 17.26 -9.39
N PRO A 139 7.38 17.75 -8.17
CA PRO A 139 8.01 19.06 -8.00
C PRO A 139 9.38 19.18 -8.69
N GLY A 140 10.07 18.06 -8.96
CA GLY A 140 11.40 18.06 -9.52
C GLY A 140 12.38 18.76 -8.58
N LYS A 141 13.29 19.54 -9.16
CA LYS A 141 14.19 20.44 -8.42
C LYS A 141 13.53 21.80 -8.25
N ALA A 142 12.82 21.99 -7.13
CA ALA A 142 12.06 23.20 -6.89
C ALA A 142 11.89 23.48 -5.39
N VAL A 143 11.51 24.72 -5.08
CA VAL A 143 11.07 25.13 -3.74
C VAL A 143 9.59 25.45 -3.78
N ALA A 144 8.79 24.68 -3.05
CA ALA A 144 7.39 25.00 -2.78
C ALA A 144 7.34 26.01 -1.64
N MET A 145 6.65 27.12 -1.83
CA MET A 145 6.44 28.14 -0.80
C MET A 145 4.94 28.27 -0.52
N LEU A 146 4.56 28.01 0.73
CA LEU A 146 3.21 28.18 1.24
C LEU A 146 3.17 29.44 2.11
N GLU A 147 2.27 30.37 1.82
CA GLU A 147 2.14 31.66 2.50
C GLU A 147 0.69 31.93 2.94
N GLY A 148 0.51 32.91 3.82
CA GLY A 148 -0.82 33.33 4.31
C GLY A 148 -1.35 32.47 5.44
N LEU A 149 -0.46 31.91 6.28
CA LEU A 149 -0.81 31.04 7.41
C LEU A 149 -1.13 31.85 8.69
N GLY A 150 -0.74 33.11 8.73
CA GLY A 150 -0.74 34.01 9.88
C GLY A 150 0.52 33.86 10.75
N ASP A 151 0.97 34.92 11.41
CA ASP A 151 2.11 34.82 12.34
C ASP A 151 1.72 34.13 13.66
N ARG A 152 1.79 32.80 13.67
CA ARG A 152 1.57 31.97 14.86
C ARG A 152 2.36 30.68 14.76
N ILE A 153 2.19 29.81 15.76
CA ILE A 153 2.75 28.45 15.74
C ILE A 153 1.90 27.57 14.82
N HIS A 154 2.58 26.83 13.96
CA HIS A 154 1.99 25.87 13.04
C HIS A 154 2.63 24.49 13.18
N SER A 155 1.79 23.48 13.07
CA SER A 155 2.18 22.09 12.86
C SER A 155 2.14 21.79 11.36
N LEU A 156 3.22 21.19 10.87
CA LEU A 156 3.39 20.81 9.48
C LEU A 156 3.43 19.29 9.36
N ARG A 157 2.64 18.75 8.43
CA ARG A 157 2.68 17.35 8.03
C ARG A 157 2.73 17.26 6.51
N LEU A 158 3.79 16.65 5.98
CA LEU A 158 3.97 16.39 4.56
C LEU A 158 3.83 14.89 4.31
N GLU A 159 2.76 14.49 3.65
CA GLU A 159 2.48 13.08 3.34
C GLU A 159 2.85 12.79 1.89
N ARG A 160 3.66 11.75 1.65
CA ARG A 160 3.84 11.20 0.30
C ARG A 160 2.64 10.31 -0.05
N LEU A 161 1.97 10.62 -1.15
CA LEU A 161 0.74 9.94 -1.58
C LEU A 161 1.01 8.79 -2.56
N SER A 162 1.98 8.97 -3.45
CA SER A 162 2.22 8.08 -4.58
C SER A 162 3.39 7.11 -4.36
N GLU A 163 3.46 6.13 -5.25
CA GLU A 163 4.60 5.23 -5.40
C GLU A 163 5.61 5.76 -6.44
N ALA A 164 6.89 5.46 -6.26
CA ALA A 164 7.98 5.81 -7.18
C ALA A 164 8.91 4.60 -7.33
N GLY A 165 9.61 4.54 -8.46
CA GLY A 165 10.48 3.41 -8.79
C GLY A 165 11.92 3.52 -8.26
N SER A 166 12.28 4.65 -7.66
CA SER A 166 13.64 4.95 -7.22
C SER A 166 13.68 5.91 -6.04
N PRO A 167 14.82 6.03 -5.32
CA PRO A 167 14.96 6.95 -4.20
C PRO A 167 14.86 8.39 -4.65
N ARG A 168 14.09 9.18 -3.92
CA ARG A 168 13.90 10.61 -4.12
C ARG A 168 14.23 11.39 -2.85
N ARG A 169 14.33 12.71 -2.97
CA ARG A 169 14.87 13.55 -1.90
C ARG A 169 13.96 14.75 -1.62
N ILE A 170 13.64 14.91 -0.33
CA ILE A 170 13.23 16.19 0.23
C ILE A 170 14.52 16.85 0.71
N VAL A 171 14.91 17.95 0.06
CA VAL A 171 16.22 18.59 0.29
C VAL A 171 16.24 19.35 1.62
N GLY A 172 15.08 19.87 2.04
CA GLY A 172 14.91 20.46 3.36
C GLY A 172 13.57 21.14 3.51
N LEU A 173 13.20 21.40 4.76
CA LEU A 173 12.05 22.22 5.14
C LEU A 173 12.59 23.43 5.89
N GLY A 174 12.02 24.61 5.67
CA GLY A 174 12.48 25.82 6.33
C GLY A 174 11.41 26.89 6.46
N VAL A 175 11.62 27.81 7.40
CA VAL A 175 10.75 28.94 7.65
C VAL A 175 11.45 30.24 7.25
N PRO A 176 10.83 31.08 6.39
CA PRO A 176 11.38 32.39 6.04
C PRO A 176 11.38 33.35 7.24
N PRO A 177 12.33 34.30 7.33
CA PRO A 177 12.25 35.40 8.29
C PRO A 177 10.96 36.22 8.12
N PRO A 178 10.36 36.73 9.21
CA PRO A 178 10.86 36.71 10.59
C PRO A 178 10.52 35.43 11.39
N GLY A 179 10.05 34.37 10.73
CA GLY A 179 9.67 33.13 11.40
C GLY A 179 10.84 32.33 11.98
N SER A 180 10.53 31.35 12.82
CA SER A 180 11.51 30.56 13.58
C SER A 180 11.14 29.08 13.66
N PRO A 181 12.12 28.16 13.57
CA PRO A 181 11.88 26.72 13.73
C PRO A 181 11.50 26.38 15.17
N LEU A 182 10.70 25.33 15.34
CA LEU A 182 10.35 24.74 16.63
C LEU A 182 10.63 23.23 16.61
N PRO A 183 10.80 22.58 17.77
CA PRO A 183 10.94 21.12 17.81
C PRO A 183 9.74 20.42 17.14
N PRO A 184 9.96 19.37 16.33
CA PRO A 184 8.90 18.63 15.69
C PRO A 184 8.00 17.97 16.75
N PRO A 185 6.74 17.64 16.40
CA PRO A 185 5.89 16.89 17.32
C PRO A 185 6.51 15.50 17.59
N PRO A 186 6.37 14.98 18.82
CA PRO A 186 6.83 13.63 19.11
C PRO A 186 6.02 12.63 18.28
N LEU A 187 6.67 11.55 17.87
CA LEU A 187 5.98 10.39 17.31
C LEU A 187 5.18 9.69 18.41
N SER A 188 4.14 8.92 18.06
CA SER A 188 3.27 8.28 19.05
C SER A 188 3.98 7.17 19.84
N GLY A 189 5.11 6.67 19.33
CA GLY A 189 5.88 5.59 19.94
C GLY A 189 5.29 4.22 19.67
N ARG A 190 4.20 4.14 18.88
CA ARG A 190 3.59 2.89 18.40
C ARG A 190 3.78 2.83 16.90
N ARG A 191 4.54 1.86 16.42
CA ARG A 191 4.75 1.66 14.98
C ARG A 191 4.12 0.36 14.51
N ILE A 192 3.35 0.41 13.42
CA ILE A 192 2.89 -0.78 12.71
C ILE A 192 3.75 -0.94 11.46
N ASP A 193 4.45 -2.08 11.35
CA ASP A 193 5.25 -2.42 10.18
C ASP A 193 4.38 -3.23 9.20
N TYR A 194 4.18 -2.69 8.00
CA TYR A 194 3.42 -3.32 6.93
C TYR A 194 4.39 -3.86 5.88
N TYR A 195 4.26 -5.13 5.53
CA TYR A 195 4.96 -5.75 4.42
C TYR A 195 3.93 -6.19 3.40
N GLY A 196 3.89 -5.53 2.24
CA GLY A 196 2.86 -5.83 1.26
C GLY A 196 3.16 -5.47 -0.17
N ASP A 197 2.13 -5.51 -1.01
CA ASP A 197 2.21 -5.19 -2.43
C ASP A 197 1.35 -3.97 -2.82
N SER A 198 0.79 -3.95 -4.03
CA SER A 198 -0.05 -2.87 -4.55
C SER A 198 -1.30 -2.60 -3.71
N ASP A 199 -1.87 -3.62 -3.07
CA ASP A 199 -3.04 -3.47 -2.19
C ASP A 199 -2.65 -2.72 -0.90
N THR A 200 -1.43 -2.95 -0.41
CA THR A 200 -0.86 -2.22 0.72
C THR A 200 -0.42 -0.80 0.34
N VAL A 201 0.08 -0.59 -0.89
CA VAL A 201 0.41 0.75 -1.43
C VAL A 201 -0.85 1.63 -1.56
N GLY A 202 -2.00 1.05 -1.89
CA GLY A 202 -3.19 1.78 -2.29
C GLY A 202 -3.24 2.08 -3.80
N TYR A 203 -2.80 1.14 -4.62
CA TYR A 203 -2.72 1.29 -6.08
C TYR A 203 -4.07 1.73 -6.69
N GLY A 204 -4.12 2.94 -7.22
CA GLY A 204 -5.30 3.51 -7.87
C GLY A 204 -6.59 3.51 -7.03
N ASN A 205 -6.45 3.54 -5.70
CA ASN A 205 -7.55 3.34 -4.77
C ASN A 205 -8.60 4.47 -4.77
N THR A 206 -8.21 5.70 -5.11
CA THR A 206 -9.13 6.85 -5.12
C THR A 206 -9.94 6.98 -6.41
N ARG A 207 -9.72 6.09 -7.38
CA ARG A 207 -10.46 6.07 -8.64
C ARG A 207 -11.46 4.94 -8.66
N ALA A 208 -12.73 5.28 -8.89
CA ALA A 208 -13.80 4.31 -9.11
C ALA A 208 -13.82 3.83 -10.58
N SER A 209 -12.72 3.23 -11.05
CA SER A 209 -12.61 2.63 -12.38
C SER A 209 -11.54 1.55 -12.39
N ARG A 210 -11.84 0.43 -13.06
CA ARG A 210 -10.87 -0.64 -13.33
C ARG A 210 -10.00 -0.35 -14.55
N HIS A 211 -10.46 0.53 -15.43
CA HIS A 211 -9.74 0.94 -16.63
C HIS A 211 -8.99 2.23 -16.32
N CYS A 212 -7.68 2.10 -16.15
CA CYS A 212 -6.77 3.19 -15.84
C CYS A 212 -5.54 3.10 -16.75
N ASN A 213 -5.10 4.24 -17.29
CA ASN A 213 -3.76 4.36 -17.86
C ASN A 213 -2.73 4.66 -16.75
N GLY A 214 -1.46 4.87 -17.11
CA GLY A 214 -0.39 5.14 -16.15
C GLY A 214 -0.60 6.44 -15.35
N ASP A 215 -1.09 7.51 -15.98
CA ASP A 215 -1.36 8.77 -15.29
C ASP A 215 -2.58 8.65 -14.37
N ASP A 216 -3.61 7.90 -14.79
CA ASP A 216 -4.78 7.61 -13.96
C ASP A 216 -4.35 6.89 -12.68
N VAL A 217 -3.51 5.85 -12.79
CA VAL A 217 -2.96 5.13 -11.63
C VAL A 217 -2.15 6.09 -10.76
N PHE A 218 -1.21 6.82 -11.33
CA PHE A 218 -0.35 7.75 -10.59
C PHE A 218 -1.15 8.81 -9.80
N LEU A 219 -2.17 9.40 -10.43
CA LEU A 219 -2.99 10.43 -9.82
C LEU A 219 -4.03 9.88 -8.83
N SER A 220 -4.32 8.57 -8.88
CA SER A 220 -5.31 7.94 -8.00
C SER A 220 -4.75 6.96 -6.98
N THR A 221 -3.45 6.71 -6.98
CA THR A 221 -2.76 6.06 -5.86
C THR A 221 -2.58 7.06 -4.72
N ASP A 222 -3.22 6.80 -3.59
CA ASP A 222 -3.07 7.57 -2.35
C ASP A 222 -2.85 6.63 -1.15
N THR A 223 -1.58 6.46 -0.77
CA THR A 223 -1.19 5.62 0.38
C THR A 223 -1.69 6.17 1.72
N SER A 224 -1.91 7.49 1.86
CA SER A 224 -2.48 8.07 3.09
C SER A 224 -3.94 7.68 3.31
N GLN A 225 -4.60 7.22 2.24
CA GLN A 225 -5.97 6.74 2.19
C GLN A 225 -6.08 5.21 2.10
N ALA A 226 -4.95 4.49 2.03
CA ALA A 226 -4.93 3.04 2.06
C ALA A 226 -5.17 2.49 3.47
N TYR A 227 -5.45 1.19 3.56
CA TYR A 227 -5.73 0.52 4.83
C TYR A 227 -4.61 0.69 5.88
N PRO A 228 -3.30 0.72 5.53
CA PRO A 228 -2.24 0.91 6.53
C PRO A 228 -2.36 2.23 7.27
N ALA A 229 -2.52 3.34 6.54
CA ALA A 229 -2.64 4.66 7.12
C ALA A 229 -3.96 4.83 7.90
N ARG A 230 -5.05 4.23 7.41
CA ARG A 230 -6.36 4.23 8.11
C ARG A 230 -6.27 3.50 9.45
N LEU A 231 -5.68 2.31 9.45
CA LEU A 231 -5.51 1.49 10.64
C LEU A 231 -4.55 2.14 11.65
N ALA A 232 -3.45 2.73 11.18
CA ALA A 232 -2.50 3.42 12.04
C ALA A 232 -3.16 4.62 12.76
N ARG A 233 -3.93 5.45 12.05
CA ARG A 233 -4.73 6.53 12.67
C ARG A 233 -5.73 6.02 13.71
N ARG A 234 -6.38 4.88 13.47
CA ARG A 234 -7.34 4.28 14.42
C ARG A 234 -6.71 3.95 15.78
N TYR A 235 -5.43 3.61 15.82
CA TYR A 235 -4.73 3.18 17.02
C TYR A 235 -3.67 4.17 17.54
N ASP A 236 -3.69 5.42 17.03
CA ASP A 236 -2.67 6.43 17.33
C ASP A 236 -1.25 5.86 17.12
N ALA A 237 -1.06 5.22 15.98
CA ALA A 237 0.18 4.58 15.59
C ALA A 237 0.76 5.22 14.32
N GLU A 238 2.07 5.07 14.18
CA GLU A 238 2.85 5.36 12.97
C GLU A 238 2.72 4.17 12.01
N ALA A 239 2.66 4.45 10.70
CA ALA A 239 2.69 3.42 9.66
C ALA A 239 4.08 3.37 8.99
N ALA A 240 4.73 2.21 9.01
CA ALA A 240 5.90 1.94 8.18
C ALA A 240 5.51 0.98 7.05
N VAL A 241 5.38 1.51 5.83
CA VAL A 241 4.85 0.78 4.68
C VAL A 241 5.98 0.27 3.79
N MET A 242 6.44 -0.96 4.04
CA MET A 242 7.36 -1.70 3.17
C MET A 242 6.54 -2.43 2.11
N ALA A 243 6.00 -1.67 1.15
CA ALA A 243 5.20 -2.22 0.07
C ALA A 243 5.59 -1.68 -1.30
N ARG A 244 5.39 -2.49 -2.33
CA ARG A 244 5.65 -2.13 -3.72
C ARG A 244 4.69 -2.85 -4.67
N SER A 245 4.10 -2.13 -5.61
CA SER A 245 3.16 -2.70 -6.56
C SER A 245 3.80 -3.81 -7.40
N GLY A 246 3.11 -4.94 -7.50
CA GLY A 246 3.59 -6.12 -8.23
C GLY A 246 4.66 -6.94 -7.50
N ILE A 247 5.09 -6.56 -6.29
CA ILE A 247 6.06 -7.35 -5.53
C ILE A 247 5.43 -8.64 -5.03
N GLY A 248 6.10 -9.77 -5.23
CA GLY A 248 5.78 -11.02 -4.56
C GLY A 248 6.76 -11.31 -3.43
N LEU A 249 6.47 -12.37 -2.67
CA LEU A 249 7.38 -12.86 -1.64
C LEU A 249 8.65 -13.44 -2.28
N ILE A 250 8.48 -14.33 -3.25
CA ILE A 250 9.55 -15.02 -3.99
C ILE A 250 9.45 -14.84 -5.50
N ARG A 251 8.28 -14.46 -6.01
CA ARG A 251 8.01 -14.28 -7.44
C ARG A 251 7.15 -13.03 -7.65
N SER A 252 7.68 -12.04 -8.31
CA SER A 252 6.97 -10.78 -8.60
C SER A 252 6.24 -10.83 -9.94
N PHE A 253 5.21 -9.99 -10.06
CA PHE A 253 4.37 -9.84 -11.25
C PHE A 253 5.21 -9.45 -12.49
N SER A 254 4.81 -9.95 -13.66
CA SER A 254 5.41 -9.66 -14.96
C SER A 254 6.91 -9.96 -15.09
N GLY A 255 7.46 -10.77 -14.18
CA GLY A 255 8.83 -11.25 -14.27
C GLY A 255 9.83 -10.23 -13.77
N ALA A 256 9.39 -9.35 -12.87
CA ALA A 256 10.29 -8.43 -12.21
C ALA A 256 11.46 -9.19 -11.55
N PRO A 257 12.67 -8.58 -11.53
CA PRO A 257 13.88 -9.25 -11.09
C PRO A 257 13.79 -9.88 -9.70
N ALA A 258 14.40 -11.07 -9.53
CA ALA A 258 14.36 -11.83 -8.27
C ALA A 258 15.03 -11.08 -7.09
N ASP A 259 15.96 -10.16 -7.37
CA ASP A 259 16.63 -9.29 -6.40
C ASP A 259 15.75 -8.11 -5.93
N GLN A 260 14.49 -8.07 -6.37
CA GLN A 260 13.49 -7.06 -5.98
C GLN A 260 12.24 -7.67 -5.33
N THR A 261 12.30 -8.92 -4.89
CA THR A 261 11.23 -9.60 -4.14
C THR A 261 11.17 -9.12 -2.68
N MET A 262 10.02 -9.27 -2.02
CA MET A 262 9.85 -8.85 -0.62
C MET A 262 10.88 -9.52 0.29
N LEU A 263 11.18 -10.81 0.05
CA LEU A 263 12.24 -11.51 0.77
C LEU A 263 13.58 -10.77 0.77
N VAL A 264 13.93 -10.11 -0.33
CA VAL A 264 15.22 -9.44 -0.53
C VAL A 264 15.22 -8.01 -0.01
N VAL A 265 14.12 -7.27 -0.18
CA VAL A 265 14.11 -5.82 0.05
C VAL A 265 13.54 -5.38 1.42
N HIS A 266 12.80 -6.26 2.12
CA HIS A 266 12.04 -5.91 3.32
C HIS A 266 12.83 -5.23 4.45
N ASN A 267 14.15 -5.41 4.52
CA ASN A 267 15.01 -4.85 5.57
C ASN A 267 15.79 -3.60 5.13
N ARG A 268 15.60 -3.12 3.89
CA ARG A 268 16.30 -1.93 3.37
C ARG A 268 15.59 -0.65 3.82
N VAL A 269 16.37 0.41 4.09
CA VAL A 269 15.80 1.76 4.28
C VAL A 269 15.23 2.28 2.96
N LEU A 270 15.94 2.04 1.86
CA LEU A 270 15.56 2.37 0.49
C LEU A 270 15.58 1.07 -0.33
N PRO A 271 14.45 0.50 -0.79
CA PRO A 271 14.39 -0.84 -1.39
C PRO A 271 15.29 -1.04 -2.60
N SER A 272 15.62 0.01 -3.37
CA SER A 272 16.56 -0.11 -4.50
C SER A 272 18.03 -0.11 -4.10
N ARG A 273 18.36 0.21 -2.84
CA ARG A 273 19.75 0.23 -2.33
C ARG A 273 19.97 -0.90 -1.33
N ALA A 274 21.01 -1.70 -1.55
CA ALA A 274 21.34 -2.81 -0.64
C ALA A 274 21.70 -2.34 0.79
N ALA A 275 22.16 -1.10 0.95
CA ALA A 275 22.48 -0.48 2.23
C ALA A 275 22.07 1.02 2.22
N PRO A 276 21.79 1.62 3.39
CA PRO A 276 21.77 0.97 4.70
C PRO A 276 20.53 0.09 4.90
N LEU A 277 20.71 -0.93 5.73
CA LEU A 277 19.60 -1.70 6.26
C LEU A 277 18.92 -0.90 7.38
N SER A 278 17.61 -1.09 7.53
CA SER A 278 16.86 -0.49 8.62
C SER A 278 17.34 -1.08 9.95
N PRO A 279 17.71 -0.25 10.93
CA PRO A 279 18.10 -0.74 12.23
C PRO A 279 16.88 -1.41 12.91
N PRO A 280 17.09 -2.43 13.75
CA PRO A 280 16.02 -3.16 14.41
C PRO A 280 15.28 -2.37 15.52
N ASN A 281 15.40 -1.05 15.61
CA ASN A 281 14.99 -0.26 16.78
C ASN A 281 14.24 1.04 16.41
N PRO A 282 13.14 1.40 17.09
CA PRO A 282 12.35 0.56 18.01
C PRO A 282 11.66 -0.60 17.30
N ALA A 283 11.41 -1.67 18.06
CA ALA A 283 10.62 -2.81 17.60
C ALA A 283 9.19 -2.35 17.28
N ALA A 284 8.58 -2.96 16.27
CA ALA A 284 7.20 -2.63 15.91
C ALA A 284 6.25 -2.98 17.07
N TRP A 285 5.18 -2.20 17.23
CA TRP A 285 4.05 -2.55 18.09
C TRP A 285 3.26 -3.73 17.50
N LEU A 286 3.13 -3.75 16.17
CA LEU A 286 2.44 -4.77 15.42
C LEU A 286 3.10 -4.93 14.04
N ILE A 287 3.09 -6.14 13.51
CA ILE A 287 3.52 -6.42 12.13
C ILE A 287 2.32 -6.92 11.34
N ILE A 288 2.13 -6.41 10.13
CA ILE A 288 1.09 -6.85 9.20
C ILE A 288 1.74 -7.27 7.89
N VAL A 289 1.45 -8.48 7.43
CA VAL A 289 1.98 -9.08 6.21
C VAL A 289 0.83 -9.36 5.25
N GLU A 290 0.90 -8.78 4.07
CA GLU A 290 -0.10 -8.88 3.00
C GLU A 290 0.66 -9.04 1.67
N VAL A 291 1.21 -10.23 1.46
CA VAL A 291 1.95 -10.58 0.24
C VAL A 291 1.56 -11.97 -0.22
N GLY A 292 1.77 -12.23 -1.51
CA GLY A 292 1.60 -13.55 -2.10
C GLY A 292 0.73 -13.55 -3.34
N ALA A 293 -0.15 -12.56 -3.51
CA ALA A 293 -0.98 -12.41 -4.70
C ALA A 293 -0.15 -12.49 -5.98
N ASN A 294 0.89 -11.67 -6.06
CA ASN A 294 1.77 -11.57 -7.23
C ASN A 294 2.57 -12.84 -7.52
N ASP A 295 2.79 -13.69 -6.51
CA ASP A 295 3.47 -14.98 -6.70
C ASP A 295 2.64 -15.94 -7.58
N PHE A 296 1.30 -15.86 -7.49
CA PHE A 296 0.36 -16.84 -8.09
C PHE A 296 -0.63 -16.23 -9.11
N VAL A 297 -0.65 -14.91 -9.30
CA VAL A 297 -1.61 -14.25 -10.21
C VAL A 297 -1.37 -14.58 -11.69
N GLU A 298 -0.13 -14.85 -12.07
CA GLU A 298 0.24 -15.26 -13.43
C GLU A 298 0.63 -16.75 -13.48
N PRO A 299 0.27 -17.49 -14.55
CA PRO A 299 0.84 -18.81 -14.81
C PRO A 299 2.36 -18.79 -14.79
N LEU A 300 2.97 -19.93 -14.44
CA LEU A 300 4.42 -20.07 -14.49
C LEU A 300 4.95 -19.86 -15.92
N ARG A 301 6.02 -19.07 -16.02
CA ARG A 301 6.77 -18.85 -17.25
C ARG A 301 7.84 -19.93 -17.41
N PRO A 302 8.28 -20.22 -18.64
CA PRO A 302 9.42 -21.11 -18.86
C PRO A 302 10.72 -20.67 -18.19
N THR A 303 10.86 -19.38 -17.87
CA THR A 303 12.02 -18.80 -17.19
C THR A 303 11.89 -18.78 -15.66
N ASP A 304 10.74 -19.17 -15.11
CA ASP A 304 10.56 -19.23 -13.67
C ASP A 304 11.33 -20.43 -13.08
N ALA A 305 11.75 -20.32 -11.82
CA ALA A 305 12.61 -21.31 -11.17
C ALA A 305 11.87 -22.62 -10.81
N TRP A 306 10.55 -22.66 -10.91
CA TRP A 306 9.69 -23.76 -10.48
C TRP A 306 9.14 -24.50 -11.70
N GLN A 307 9.15 -25.83 -11.62
CA GLN A 307 8.71 -26.70 -12.71
C GLN A 307 7.19 -26.70 -12.89
N ASP A 308 6.44 -26.50 -11.81
CA ASP A 308 4.99 -26.48 -11.76
C ASP A 308 4.46 -25.67 -10.55
N GLU A 309 3.14 -25.46 -10.51
CA GLU A 309 2.48 -24.69 -9.46
C GLU A 309 2.62 -25.34 -8.07
N GLU A 310 2.75 -26.66 -8.00
CA GLU A 310 2.96 -27.37 -6.74
C GLU A 310 4.36 -27.07 -6.16
N ALA A 311 5.39 -27.05 -7.01
CA ALA A 311 6.73 -26.66 -6.63
C ALA A 311 6.80 -25.19 -6.19
N LEU A 312 6.08 -24.29 -6.87
CA LEU A 312 5.95 -22.89 -6.45
C LEU A 312 5.26 -22.77 -5.09
N SER A 313 4.13 -23.46 -4.88
CA SER A 313 3.38 -23.46 -3.62
C SER A 313 4.25 -23.92 -2.44
N LYS A 314 4.97 -25.05 -2.59
CA LYS A 314 5.90 -25.54 -1.55
C LYS A 314 7.02 -24.55 -1.24
N ALA A 315 7.62 -23.95 -2.28
CA ALA A 315 8.68 -22.97 -2.09
C ALA A 315 8.15 -21.69 -1.41
N PHE A 316 6.94 -21.25 -1.76
CA PHE A 316 6.28 -20.11 -1.15
C PHE A 316 6.02 -20.35 0.34
N GLU A 317 5.50 -21.51 0.73
CA GLU A 317 5.27 -21.84 2.14
C GLU A 317 6.56 -21.82 2.97
N GLN A 318 7.64 -22.43 2.43
CA GLN A 318 8.95 -22.43 3.08
C GLN A 318 9.50 -21.01 3.22
N ALA A 319 9.39 -20.22 2.16
CA ALA A 319 9.81 -18.82 2.13
C ALA A 319 9.02 -17.97 3.13
N LEU A 320 7.71 -18.14 3.19
CA LEU A 320 6.83 -17.38 4.09
C LEU A 320 7.12 -17.74 5.54
N GLY A 321 7.20 -19.02 5.88
CA GLY A 321 7.60 -19.47 7.22
C GLY A 321 8.94 -18.86 7.64
N GLY A 322 9.95 -18.94 6.79
CA GLY A 322 11.26 -18.35 7.05
C GLY A 322 11.24 -16.82 7.16
N PHE A 323 10.40 -16.15 6.38
CA PHE A 323 10.20 -14.70 6.44
C PHE A 323 9.57 -14.28 7.76
N LEU A 324 8.47 -14.90 8.16
CA LEU A 324 7.78 -14.62 9.41
C LEU A 324 8.65 -14.91 10.63
N HIS A 325 9.45 -15.99 10.60
CA HIS A 325 10.46 -16.24 11.63
C HIS A 325 11.50 -15.13 11.73
N ARG A 326 12.02 -14.62 10.59
CA ARG A 326 12.97 -13.49 10.61
C ARG A 326 12.34 -12.23 11.19
N LEU A 327 11.10 -11.92 10.81
CA LEU A 327 10.37 -10.78 11.36
C LEU A 327 10.17 -10.90 12.87
N SER A 328 9.78 -12.09 13.34
CA SER A 328 9.61 -12.40 14.77
C SER A 328 10.94 -12.32 15.54
N ASN A 329 12.05 -12.76 14.95
CA ASN A 329 13.37 -12.69 15.60
C ASN A 329 13.87 -11.25 15.73
N ASN A 330 13.58 -10.40 14.74
CA ASN A 330 13.93 -8.99 14.76
C ASN A 330 12.98 -8.16 15.65
N ASN A 331 11.80 -8.68 15.97
CA ASN A 331 10.80 -8.04 16.82
C ASN A 331 10.24 -9.03 17.86
N PRO A 332 11.05 -9.50 18.84
CA PRO A 332 10.61 -10.50 19.80
C PRO A 332 9.33 -10.10 20.53
N GLY A 333 8.35 -11.00 20.58
CA GLY A 333 7.06 -10.79 21.25
C GLY A 333 6.06 -9.92 20.49
N THR A 334 6.44 -9.36 19.33
CA THR A 334 5.53 -8.55 18.51
C THR A 334 4.55 -9.46 17.75
N PRO A 335 3.23 -9.26 17.88
CA PRO A 335 2.26 -10.03 17.12
C PRO A 335 2.37 -9.76 15.61
N ILE A 336 2.13 -10.80 14.81
CA ILE A 336 2.12 -10.71 13.35
C ILE A 336 0.73 -11.07 12.83
N LEU A 337 0.11 -10.19 12.05
CA LEU A 337 -1.12 -10.48 11.31
C LEU A 337 -0.78 -10.79 9.85
N ILE A 338 -1.30 -11.89 9.33
CA ILE A 338 -1.24 -12.22 7.91
C ILE A 338 -2.60 -11.90 7.32
N LEU A 339 -2.70 -10.88 6.47
CA LEU A 339 -3.95 -10.54 5.80
C LEU A 339 -4.14 -11.45 4.59
N ALA A 340 -5.22 -12.23 4.59
CA ALA A 340 -5.61 -13.05 3.45
C ALA A 340 -6.63 -12.28 2.59
N VAL A 341 -6.13 -11.29 1.86
CA VAL A 341 -6.91 -10.50 0.91
C VAL A 341 -7.24 -11.36 -0.32
N PRO A 342 -8.51 -11.42 -0.77
CA PRO A 342 -8.84 -12.12 -2.00
C PRO A 342 -8.37 -11.33 -3.19
N ASP A 343 -7.51 -11.93 -4.00
CA ASP A 343 -7.30 -11.47 -5.36
C ASP A 343 -8.50 -11.85 -6.23
N ALA A 344 -8.66 -11.16 -7.35
CA ALA A 344 -9.71 -11.45 -8.33
C ALA A 344 -9.58 -12.82 -9.04
N GLY A 345 -8.62 -13.70 -8.66
CA GLY A 345 -8.43 -14.98 -9.36
C GLY A 345 -7.60 -16.08 -8.68
N SER A 346 -6.48 -15.78 -8.00
CA SER A 346 -5.52 -16.85 -7.61
C SER A 346 -4.51 -16.46 -6.52
N GLY A 347 -4.98 -16.03 -5.34
CA GLY A 347 -4.10 -15.76 -4.19
C GLY A 347 -3.82 -17.00 -3.30
N PRO A 348 -2.71 -17.03 -2.53
CA PRO A 348 -2.23 -18.20 -1.78
C PRO A 348 -2.99 -18.50 -0.48
N ARG A 349 -4.32 -18.39 -0.48
CA ARG A 349 -5.13 -18.56 0.75
C ARG A 349 -4.86 -19.89 1.47
N PRO A 350 -4.77 -21.05 0.80
CA PRO A 350 -4.42 -22.30 1.45
C PRO A 350 -3.01 -22.30 2.07
N GLU A 351 -2.02 -21.76 1.36
CA GLU A 351 -0.62 -21.68 1.79
C GLU A 351 -0.49 -20.76 3.02
N LEU A 352 -1.12 -19.58 2.98
CA LEU A 352 -1.17 -18.63 4.10
C LEU A 352 -1.76 -19.31 5.35
N ALA A 353 -2.86 -20.07 5.18
CA ALA A 353 -3.50 -20.78 6.28
C ALA A 353 -2.64 -21.90 6.86
N ARG A 354 -1.96 -22.69 6.00
CA ARG A 354 -1.04 -23.76 6.45
C ARG A 354 0.15 -23.18 7.23
N VAL A 355 0.79 -22.13 6.72
CA VAL A 355 1.92 -21.48 7.39
C VAL A 355 1.50 -20.84 8.72
N ALA A 356 0.38 -20.09 8.73
CA ALA A 356 -0.15 -19.50 9.96
C ALA A 356 -0.43 -20.56 11.03
N SER A 357 -1.11 -21.65 10.66
CA SER A 357 -1.46 -22.74 11.58
C SER A 357 -0.22 -23.44 12.15
N SER A 358 0.80 -23.65 11.30
CA SER A 358 2.09 -24.24 11.70
C SER A 358 2.80 -23.37 12.74
N LEU A 359 2.93 -22.06 12.47
CA LEU A 359 3.58 -21.11 13.39
C LEU A 359 2.81 -20.94 14.70
N GLN A 360 1.49 -20.88 14.64
CA GLN A 360 0.63 -20.83 15.84
C GLN A 360 0.79 -22.09 16.71
N SER A 361 0.85 -23.27 16.09
CA SER A 361 1.07 -24.53 16.81
C SER A 361 2.45 -24.59 17.46
N GLY A 362 3.43 -23.87 16.91
CA GLY A 362 4.75 -23.65 17.50
C GLY A 362 4.82 -22.52 18.54
N GLY A 363 3.70 -21.86 18.86
CA GLY A 363 3.62 -20.80 19.88
C GLY A 363 3.97 -19.40 19.40
N ALA A 364 4.18 -19.18 18.09
CA ALA A 364 4.43 -17.84 17.58
C ALA A 364 3.13 -16.99 17.63
N PRO A 365 3.21 -15.68 17.96
CA PRO A 365 2.05 -14.79 18.04
C PRO A 365 1.58 -14.35 16.65
N VAL A 366 1.28 -15.31 15.77
CA VAL A 366 0.85 -15.10 14.39
C VAL A 366 -0.66 -15.29 14.30
N SER A 367 -1.37 -14.49 13.51
CA SER A 367 -2.81 -14.65 13.26
C SER A 367 -3.13 -14.45 11.78
N LEU A 368 -3.86 -15.39 11.19
CA LEU A 368 -4.46 -15.21 9.86
C LEU A 368 -5.73 -14.35 9.98
N VAL A 369 -5.82 -13.31 9.16
CA VAL A 369 -6.97 -12.41 9.07
C VAL A 369 -7.64 -12.57 7.71
N PRO A 370 -8.74 -13.33 7.61
CA PRO A 370 -9.47 -13.47 6.36
C PRO A 370 -10.18 -12.17 6.01
N VAL A 371 -9.99 -11.70 4.77
CA VAL A 371 -10.75 -10.57 4.21
C VAL A 371 -11.72 -11.10 3.14
N SER A 372 -12.90 -10.51 3.05
CA SER A 372 -13.92 -10.91 2.09
C SER A 372 -14.84 -9.76 1.70
N GLY A 373 -15.61 -9.95 0.62
CA GLY A 373 -16.62 -9.00 0.18
C GLY A 373 -16.04 -7.68 -0.36
N LEU A 374 -14.89 -7.75 -1.03
CA LEU A 374 -14.30 -6.62 -1.72
C LEU A 374 -14.97 -6.40 -3.08
N ASP A 375 -15.06 -5.15 -3.54
CA ASP A 375 -15.67 -4.77 -4.81
C ASP A 375 -14.67 -4.68 -5.97
N HIS A 376 -13.38 -4.51 -5.66
CA HIS A 376 -12.27 -4.41 -6.60
C HIS A 376 -12.55 -3.40 -7.71
N ARG A 377 -13.08 -2.23 -7.33
CA ARG A 377 -13.43 -1.14 -8.26
C ARG A 377 -12.33 -0.11 -8.45
N GLY A 378 -11.19 -0.26 -7.77
CA GLY A 378 -9.98 0.51 -8.03
C GLY A 378 -9.34 0.15 -9.38
N CYS A 379 -8.29 0.87 -9.74
CA CYS A 379 -7.56 0.65 -10.99
C CYS A 379 -7.12 -0.81 -11.14
N HIS A 380 -7.33 -1.37 -12.33
CA HIS A 380 -6.92 -2.75 -12.67
C HIS A 380 -7.40 -3.80 -11.67
N TRP A 381 -8.61 -3.64 -11.13
CA TRP A 381 -9.22 -4.55 -10.15
C TRP A 381 -8.53 -4.54 -8.77
N HIS A 382 -7.82 -3.47 -8.42
CA HIS A 382 -7.32 -3.26 -7.06
C HIS A 382 -8.44 -2.83 -6.10
N PRO A 383 -8.21 -2.92 -4.77
CA PRO A 383 -9.11 -2.43 -3.74
C PRO A 383 -9.55 -0.98 -3.98
N SER A 384 -10.86 -0.75 -3.93
CA SER A 384 -11.39 0.61 -3.85
C SER A 384 -11.18 1.22 -2.46
N MET A 385 -11.49 2.52 -2.30
CA MET A 385 -11.62 3.14 -0.98
C MET A 385 -12.54 2.37 -0.02
N SER A 386 -13.62 1.77 -0.53
CA SER A 386 -14.55 0.98 0.29
C SER A 386 -13.93 -0.35 0.73
N ASP A 387 -13.09 -0.94 -0.13
CA ASP A 387 -12.34 -2.16 0.17
C ASP A 387 -11.24 -1.92 1.21
N HIS A 388 -10.49 -0.81 1.11
CA HIS A 388 -9.54 -0.43 2.15
C HIS A 388 -10.20 -0.24 3.51
N ALA A 389 -11.46 0.23 3.55
CA ALA A 389 -12.25 0.28 4.78
C ALA A 389 -12.61 -1.09 5.34
N ARG A 390 -12.89 -2.05 4.46
CA ARG A 390 -13.17 -3.43 4.86
C ARG A 390 -11.91 -4.15 5.35
N ILE A 391 -10.78 -3.96 4.67
CA ILE A 391 -9.48 -4.51 5.08
C ILE A 391 -9.09 -3.95 6.46
N GLU A 392 -9.20 -2.63 6.66
CA GLU A 392 -8.97 -1.99 7.95
C GLU A 392 -9.87 -2.61 9.04
N ALA A 393 -11.18 -2.74 8.79
CA ALA A 393 -12.12 -3.28 9.77
C ALA A 393 -11.79 -4.73 10.16
N ALA A 394 -11.39 -5.57 9.20
CA ALA A 394 -11.00 -6.96 9.47
C ALA A 394 -9.71 -7.05 10.32
N ALA A 395 -8.70 -6.23 9.99
CA ALA A 395 -7.48 -6.14 10.79
C ALA A 395 -7.78 -5.61 12.20
N ALA A 396 -8.57 -4.53 12.30
CA ALA A 396 -8.96 -3.91 13.55
C ALA A 396 -9.67 -4.90 14.49
N ALA A 397 -10.62 -5.69 13.99
CA ALA A 397 -11.31 -6.70 14.79
C ALA A 397 -10.36 -7.76 15.37
N THR A 398 -9.23 -8.04 14.71
CA THR A 398 -8.21 -8.95 15.24
C THR A 398 -7.31 -8.24 16.25
N ILE A 399 -6.90 -7.01 15.98
CA ILE A 399 -6.12 -6.17 16.91
C ILE A 399 -6.88 -5.98 18.23
N ASP A 400 -8.16 -5.64 18.16
CA ASP A 400 -9.00 -5.43 19.35
C ASP A 400 -9.12 -6.71 20.19
N ARG A 401 -9.18 -7.90 19.57
CA ARG A 401 -9.12 -9.19 20.28
C ARG A 401 -7.78 -9.42 20.95
N LEU A 402 -6.67 -9.12 20.27
CA LEU A 402 -5.33 -9.28 20.84
C LEU A 402 -5.07 -8.31 22.02
N ARG A 403 -5.63 -7.09 21.97
CA ARG A 403 -5.59 -6.15 23.09
C ARG A 403 -6.43 -6.65 24.26
N ALA A 404 -7.63 -7.15 23.99
CA ALA A 404 -8.51 -7.71 25.02
C ALA A 404 -7.91 -8.95 25.72
N SER A 405 -7.12 -9.77 25.01
CA SER A 405 -6.42 -10.91 25.60
C SER A 405 -5.08 -10.56 26.26
N GLY A 406 -4.63 -9.30 26.18
CA GLY A 406 -3.31 -8.86 26.66
C GLY A 406 -2.14 -9.33 25.80
N THR A 407 -2.40 -9.94 24.64
CA THR A 407 -1.37 -10.37 23.68
C THR A 407 -0.72 -9.19 22.96
N LEU A 408 -1.48 -8.11 22.77
CA LEU A 408 -0.97 -6.84 22.25
C LEU A 408 -1.15 -5.78 23.32
N MET A 409 -0.06 -5.16 23.77
CA MET A 409 -0.12 -4.15 24.82
C MET A 409 -0.90 -2.92 24.38
N GLY A 410 -1.62 -2.36 25.36
CA GLY A 410 -2.62 -1.32 25.21
C GLY A 410 -2.08 0.01 24.74
#